data_AF-A0A6A4G9S1-F1
#
_entry.id   AF-A0A6A4G9S1-F1
#
_cell.length_a   1.000
_cell.length_b   1.000
_cell.length_c   1.000
_cell.angle_alpha   90.00
_cell.angle_beta   90.00
_cell.angle_gamma   90.00
#
_symmetry.space_group_name_H-M   'P 1'
#
loop_
_entity.id
_entity.type
_entity.pdbx_description
1 polymer ?
#
loop_
_entity_poly.entity_id
_entity_poly.type
_entity_poly.pdbx_seq_one_letter_code
_entity_poly.pdbx_strand_id
1 'polypeptide(L)' 'MALNVLDRKTREVIAASYALPDLETAIQQVVYNAIDAHAKRIRLSVNVVDASFSAVDDGDGIQPDDLYKFIGECYGKVNQ' A
#
# COMPACT_ATOMS: atom_id res chain seq x y z
N MET A 1 -5.95 -32.78 -20.47
CA MET A 1 -6.40 -31.44 -20.07
C MET A 1 -5.19 -30.53 -20.03
N ALA A 2 -5.15 -29.48 -20.86
CA ALA A 2 -4.09 -28.49 -20.78
C ALA A 2 -4.39 -27.53 -19.62
N LEU A 3 -3.45 -27.40 -18.68
CA LEU A 3 -3.49 -26.36 -17.64
C LEU A 3 -3.22 -25.01 -18.30
N ASN A 4 -4.28 -24.24 -18.54
CA ASN A 4 -4.13 -22.86 -19.00
C ASN A 4 -3.70 -22.01 -17.81
N VAL A 5 -2.51 -21.43 -17.89
CA VAL A 5 -1.99 -20.52 -16.86
C VAL A 5 -2.65 -19.16 -17.02
N LEU A 6 -3.18 -18.62 -15.93
CA LEU A 6 -3.71 -17.25 -15.90
C LEU A 6 -2.59 -16.25 -16.22
N ASP A 7 -2.91 -15.21 -16.98
CA ASP A 7 -1.97 -14.14 -17.25
C ASP A 7 -1.56 -13.44 -15.95
N ARG A 8 -0.36 -12.84 -15.96
CA ARG A 8 0.27 -12.29 -14.76
C ARG A 8 -0.62 -11.25 -14.07
N LYS A 9 -1.25 -10.35 -14.84
CA LYS A 9 -2.05 -9.25 -14.30
C LYS A 9 -3.30 -9.78 -13.60
N THR A 10 -3.98 -10.74 -14.21
CA THR A 10 -5.16 -11.38 -13.60
C THR A 10 -4.79 -12.08 -12.30
N ARG A 11 -3.66 -12.80 -12.25
CA ARG A 11 -3.19 -13.43 -11.01
C ARG A 11 -2.84 -12.42 -9.92
N GLU A 12 -2.18 -11.32 -10.27
CA GLU A 12 -1.82 -10.25 -9.33
C GLU A 12 -3.05 -9.58 -8.74
N VAL A 13 -4.06 -9.27 -9.56
CA VAL A 13 -5.32 -8.68 -9.09
C VAL A 13 -6.08 -9.64 -8.18
N ILE A 14 -6.15 -10.92 -8.53
CA ILE A 14 -6.79 -11.92 -7.68
C ILE A 14 -6.06 -11.99 -6.33
N ALA A 15 -4.73 -12.13 -6.34
CA ALA A 15 -3.93 -12.19 -5.12
C ALA A 15 -4.11 -10.93 -4.25
N ALA A 16 -4.09 -9.73 -4.86
CA ALA A 16 -4.31 -8.48 -4.15
C ALA A 16 -5.71 -8.39 -3.53
N SER A 17 -6.74 -8.88 -4.23
CA SER A 17 -8.13 -8.88 -3.75
C SER A 17 -8.33 -9.82 -2.55
N TYR A 18 -7.56 -10.92 -2.47
CA TYR A 18 -7.53 -11.78 -1.28
C TYR A 18 -6.77 -11.16 -0.11
N ALA A 19 -5.73 -10.35 -0.39
CA ALA A 19 -4.94 -9.69 0.65
C ALA A 19 -5.62 -8.43 1.22
N LEU A 20 -6.34 -7.69 0.37
CA LEU A 20 -7.02 -6.43 0.69
C LEU A 20 -8.50 -6.51 0.25
N PRO A 21 -9.33 -7.30 0.95
CA PRO A 21 -10.72 -7.56 0.54
C PRO A 21 -11.64 -6.35 0.69
N ASP A 22 -11.31 -5.43 1.59
CA ASP A 22 -12.13 -4.27 1.93
C ASP A 22 -11.30 -3.07 2.40
N LEU A 23 -11.97 -1.92 2.48
CA LEU A 23 -11.38 -0.67 2.92
C LEU A 23 -10.84 -0.74 4.35
N GLU A 24 -11.51 -1.48 5.23
CA GLU A 24 -11.08 -1.65 6.63
C GLU A 24 -9.73 -2.35 6.69
N THR A 25 -9.57 -3.47 5.97
CA THR A 25 -8.33 -4.24 5.90
C THR A 25 -7.20 -3.38 5.33
N ALA A 26 -7.47 -2.62 4.27
CA ALA A 26 -6.47 -1.71 3.69
C ALA A 26 -6.01 -0.64 4.67
N ILE A 27 -6.93 -0.04 5.43
CA ILE A 27 -6.61 0.91 6.49
C ILE A 27 -5.77 0.26 7.59
N GLN A 28 -6.16 -0.94 8.06
CA GLN A 28 -5.44 -1.66 9.11
C GLN A 28 -3.98 -1.91 8.71
N GLN A 29 -3.73 -2.37 7.48
CA GLN A 29 -2.36 -2.62 7.02
C GLN A 29 -1.50 -1.35 7.00
N VAL A 30 -2.06 -0.21 6.56
CA VAL A 30 -1.30 1.06 6.55
C VAL A 30 -1.07 1.58 7.98
N VAL A 31 -2.01 1.40 8.89
CA VAL A 31 -1.83 1.75 10.31
C VAL A 31 -0.75 0.88 10.95
N TYR A 32 -0.71 -0.42 10.66
CA TYR A 32 0.35 -1.30 11.14
C TYR A 32 1.72 -0.89 10.60
N ASN A 33 1.82 -0.52 9.32
CA ASN A 33 3.07 0.01 8.78
C ASN A 33 3.56 1.27 9.52
N ALA A 34 2.65 2.19 9.87
CA ALA A 34 3.01 3.38 10.63
C ALA A 34 3.46 3.06 12.07
N ILE A 35 2.84 2.05 12.71
CA ILE A 35 3.26 1.56 14.04
C ILE A 35 4.65 0.91 13.96
N ASP A 36 4.89 0.08 12.95
CA ASP A 36 6.18 -0.55 12.70
C ASP A 36 7.26 0.51 12.42
N ALA A 37 6.90 1.62 11.75
CA ALA A 37 7.74 2.80 11.57
C ALA A 37 7.83 3.71 12.81
N HIS A 38 7.37 3.24 13.97
CA HIS A 38 7.53 3.90 15.26
C HIS A 38 6.79 5.25 15.41
N ALA A 39 5.79 5.51 14.56
CA ALA A 39 4.99 6.72 14.60
C ALA A 39 4.34 6.93 15.98
N LYS A 40 4.27 8.19 16.43
CA LYS A 40 3.57 8.59 17.66
C LYS A 40 2.21 9.16 17.38
N ARG A 41 1.99 9.65 16.15
CA ARG A 41 0.72 10.18 15.69
C ARG A 41 0.46 9.69 14.27
N ILE A 42 -0.78 9.26 14.05
CA ILE A 42 -1.27 8.85 12.73
C ILE A 42 -2.55 9.65 12.49
N ARG A 43 -2.60 10.42 11.40
CA ARG A 43 -3.80 11.12 10.94
C ARG A 43 -4.42 10.34 9.80
N LEU A 44 -5.61 9.80 10.04
CA LEU A 44 -6.39 9.08 9.04
C LEU A 44 -7.52 9.97 8.51
N SER A 45 -7.70 10.01 7.19
CA SER A 45 -8.88 10.60 6.54
C SER A 45 -9.50 9.55 5.63
N VAL A 46 -10.81 9.32 5.78
CA VAL A 46 -11.53 8.25 5.07
C VAL A 46 -12.71 8.84 4.34
N ASN A 47 -12.82 8.53 3.06
CA ASN A 47 -13.99 8.83 2.24
C ASN A 47 -14.68 7.50 1.88
N VAL A 48 -15.78 7.23 2.59
CA VAL A 48 -16.54 5.98 2.45
C VAL A 48 -17.28 5.91 1.11
N VAL A 49 -17.68 7.06 0.55
CA VAL A 49 -18.42 7.11 -0.73
C VAL A 49 -17.52 6.65 -1.87
N ASP A 50 -16.26 7.10 -1.88
CA ASP A 50 -15.30 6.78 -2.93
C ASP A 50 -14.40 5.58 -2.59
N ALA A 51 -14.68 4.90 -1.46
CA ALA A 51 -13.85 3.82 -0.92
C ALA A 51 -12.36 4.15 -0.89
N SER A 52 -12.02 5.37 -0.48
CA SER A 52 -10.65 5.89 -0.48
C SER A 52 -10.23 6.40 0.89
N PHE A 53 -8.91 6.41 1.14
CA PHE A 53 -8.36 6.90 2.39
C PHE A 53 -6.97 7.51 2.20
N SER A 54 -6.55 8.32 3.16
CA SER A 54 -5.17 8.79 3.32
C SER A 54 -4.71 8.61 4.76
N ALA A 55 -3.47 8.19 4.94
CA ALA A 55 -2.80 8.13 6.24
C ALA A 55 -1.55 9.02 6.19
N VAL A 56 -1.35 9.84 7.22
CA VAL A 56 -0.14 10.64 7.41
C VAL A 56 0.36 10.39 8.81
N ASP A 57 1.59 9.89 8.94
CA ASP A 57 2.23 9.58 10.20
C ASP A 57 3.52 10.40 10.41
N ASP A 58 4.07 10.33 11.63
CA ASP A 58 5.34 10.93 12.02
C ASP A 58 6.41 9.88 12.37
N GLY A 59 6.36 8.71 11.73
CA GLY A 59 7.33 7.64 11.89
C GLY A 59 8.65 7.88 11.13
N ASP A 60 9.50 6.85 11.14
CA ASP A 60 10.86 6.87 10.59
C ASP A 60 10.92 7.11 9.07
N GLY A 61 9.78 6.98 8.39
CA GLY A 61 9.65 7.13 6.94
C GLY A 61 10.22 5.95 6.16
N ILE A 62 10.31 6.13 4.84
CA ILE A 62 10.87 5.14 3.91
C ILE A 62 12.12 5.76 3.30
N GLN A 63 13.25 5.04 3.36
CA GLN A 63 14.48 5.51 2.74
C GLN A 63 14.31 5.61 1.21
N PRO A 64 14.90 6.62 0.54
CA PRO A 64 14.74 6.81 -0.90
C PRO A 64 15.05 5.55 -1.72
N ASP A 65 16.13 4.84 -1.39
CA ASP A 65 16.54 3.62 -2.10
C ASP A 65 15.51 2.48 -1.97
N ASP A 66 14.88 2.36 -0.80
CA ASP A 66 13.81 1.38 -0.57
C ASP A 66 12.53 1.77 -1.32
N LEU A 67 12.24 3.06 -1.43
CA LEU A 67 11.12 3.56 -2.23
C LEU A 67 11.28 3.16 -3.71
N TYR A 68 12.48 3.30 -4.27
CA TYR A 68 12.78 2.82 -5.63
C TYR A 68 12.64 1.31 -5.76
N LYS A 69 13.16 0.55 -4.79
CA LYS A 69 13.18 -0.91 -4.83
C LYS A 69 11.79 -1.53 -4.71
N PHE A 70 10.93 -0.99 -3.84
CA PHE A 70 9.65 -1.62 -3.49
C PHE A 70 8.43 -0.94 -4.11
N ILE A 71 8.50 0.35 -4.44
CA ILE A 71 7.37 1.12 -4.99
C ILE A 71 7.62 1.55 -6.45
N GLY A 72 8.89 1.69 -6.85
CA GLY A 72 9.30 1.99 -8.24
C GLY A 72 9.54 3.48 -8.52
N GLU A 73 10.03 3.78 -9.73
CA GLU A 73 10.51 5.13 -10.11
C GLU A 73 9.47 6.25 -10.04
N CYS A 74 8.17 5.93 -10.12
CA CYS A 74 7.10 6.94 -10.14
C CYS A 74 7.01 7.77 -8.85
N TYR A 75 7.53 7.27 -7.73
CA TYR A 75 7.47 7.94 -6.42
C TYR A 75 8.85 8.30 -5.85
N GLY A 76 9.95 7.84 -6.45
CA GLY A 76 11.31 8.11 -5.98
C GLY A 76 11.92 9.44 -6.42
N LYS A 77 11.34 10.14 -7.41
CA LYS A 77 11.87 11.43 -7.88
C LYS A 77 11.62 12.55 -6.87
N VAL A 78 12.57 12.74 -5.96
CA VAL A 78 12.83 14.06 -5.38
C VAL A 78 13.36 14.92 -6.52
N ASN A 79 12.58 15.92 -6.94
CA ASN A 79 13.05 16.95 -7.87
C ASN A 79 14.32 17.58 -7.28
N GLN A 80 15.46 17.36 -7.95
CA GLN A 80 16.65 18.19 -7.79
C GLN A 80 16.42 19.54 -8.47
#